data_AF-A0A4Q3ALL8-F1
#
_entry.id   AF-A0A4Q3ALL8-F1
#
_cell.length_a   1.000
_cell.length_b   1.000
_cell.length_c   1.000
_cell.angle_alpha   90.00
_cell.angle_beta   90.00
_cell.angle_gamma   90.00
#
_symmetry.space_group_name_H-M   'P 1'
#
loop_
_entity.id
_entity.type
_entity.pdbx_description
1 polymer ?
#
loop_
_entity_poly.entity_id
_entity_poly.type
_entity_poly.pdbx_seq_one_letter_code
_entity_poly.pdbx_strand_id
1 'polypeptide(L)'
;MLERAILSNKFSAQVFTGPVLDEDDPDHPDFEDLPYPIRFWKVIAALDSSGNLFATAFLLDQTAIVDHFGITEAAPIDAFKTYQVPITEIERLTGLIFTSGPANNPQPLSAVDPLAGGTPPRRRRRRRDFDESTSPSTEEDIPDSYLPLENFTDIRTRA
;
A
#
# COMPACT_ATOMS: atom_id res chain seq x y z
N MET A 1 12.13 -2.88 4.18
CA MET A 1 13.19 -2.01 4.78
C MET A 1 12.66 -1.09 5.88
N LEU A 2 11.37 -0.72 5.90
CA LEU A 2 10.77 0.01 7.02
C LEU A 2 10.88 -0.74 8.35
N GLU A 3 10.50 -2.03 8.37
CA GLU A 3 10.69 -2.93 9.52
C GLU A 3 12.18 -3.00 9.93
N ARG A 4 13.11 -3.17 8.98
CA ARG A 4 14.56 -3.22 9.30
C ARG A 4 15.12 -1.88 9.79
N ALA A 5 14.56 -0.75 9.39
CA ALA A 5 15.01 0.58 9.80
C ALA A 5 14.48 0.94 11.20
N ILE A 6 13.24 0.55 11.51
CA ILE A 6 12.67 0.59 12.87
C ILE A 6 13.50 -0.30 13.81
N LEU A 7 13.81 -1.53 13.40
CA LEU A 7 14.62 -2.48 14.17
C LEU A 7 16.08 -2.03 14.35
N SER A 8 16.58 -1.11 13.52
CA SER A 8 17.93 -0.52 13.65
C SER A 8 17.99 0.68 14.61
N ASN A 9 16.89 1.00 15.30
CA ASN A 9 16.79 2.02 16.36
C ASN A 9 17.14 3.46 15.91
N LYS A 10 16.96 3.78 14.62
CA LYS A 10 17.30 5.09 14.03
C LYS A 10 16.14 6.08 13.92
N PHE A 11 14.89 5.63 14.07
CA PHE A 11 13.70 6.48 14.14
C PHE A 11 12.53 5.70 14.74
N SER A 12 11.55 6.41 15.31
CA SER A 12 10.33 5.82 15.86
C SER A 12 9.20 5.88 14.83
N ALA A 13 8.51 4.76 14.66
CA ALA A 13 7.33 4.67 13.81
C ALA A 13 6.24 3.84 14.48
N GLN A 14 4.99 4.20 14.21
CA GLN A 14 3.82 3.37 14.47
C GLN A 14 3.34 2.80 13.14
N VAL A 15 3.06 1.50 13.14
CA VAL A 15 2.61 0.77 11.94
C VAL A 15 1.29 0.11 12.27
N PHE A 16 0.26 0.47 11.51
CA PHE A 16 -1.04 -0.19 11.49
C PHE A 16 -1.12 -1.05 10.25
N THR A 17 -1.69 -2.24 10.35
CA THR A 17 -1.85 -3.15 9.22
C THR A 17 -3.07 -4.04 9.42
N GLY A 18 -3.65 -4.50 8.31
CA GLY A 18 -4.78 -5.40 8.30
C GLY A 18 -5.14 -5.82 6.88
N PRO A 19 -6.12 -6.73 6.74
CA PRO A 19 -6.70 -7.05 5.45
C PRO A 19 -7.63 -5.94 4.97
N VAL A 20 -7.79 -5.85 3.64
CA VAL A 20 -9.02 -5.32 3.05
C VAL A 20 -10.00 -6.49 3.03
N LEU A 21 -11.21 -6.30 3.56
CA LEU A 21 -12.27 -7.30 3.52
C LEU A 21 -13.17 -6.95 2.35
N ASP A 22 -12.97 -7.63 1.23
CA ASP A 22 -13.75 -7.42 0.01
C ASP A 22 -14.92 -8.40 -0.07
N GLU A 23 -16.02 -7.98 -0.70
CA GLU A 23 -17.18 -8.86 -0.93
C GLU A 23 -16.84 -9.96 -1.96
N ASP A 24 -15.86 -9.69 -2.83
CA ASP A 24 -15.38 -10.62 -3.85
C ASP A 24 -14.18 -11.47 -3.38
N ASP A 25 -13.78 -11.39 -2.10
CA ASP A 25 -12.72 -12.26 -1.56
C ASP A 25 -13.16 -13.74 -1.63
N PRO A 26 -12.32 -14.66 -2.13
CA PRO A 26 -12.66 -16.08 -2.22
C PRO A 26 -12.72 -16.73 -0.84
N ASP A 27 -13.55 -17.77 -0.69
CA ASP A 27 -13.57 -18.56 0.55
C ASP A 27 -12.25 -19.32 0.77
N HIS A 28 -11.88 -19.45 2.04
CA HIS A 28 -10.74 -20.26 2.43
C HIS A 28 -10.98 -21.75 2.07
N PRO A 29 -10.02 -22.45 1.43
CA PRO A 29 -10.24 -23.82 0.92
C PRO A 29 -10.55 -24.84 2.03
N ASP A 30 -10.03 -24.62 3.24
CA ASP A 30 -10.27 -25.49 4.40
C ASP A 30 -11.41 -25.00 5.33
N PHE A 31 -11.96 -23.80 5.12
CA PHE A 31 -12.98 -23.20 5.98
C PHE A 31 -14.05 -22.50 5.14
N GLU A 32 -15.18 -23.18 4.95
CA GLU A 32 -16.37 -22.61 4.31
C GLU A 32 -16.86 -21.37 5.07
N ASP A 33 -17.39 -20.39 4.35
CA ASP A 33 -17.89 -19.10 4.87
C ASP A 33 -16.83 -18.22 5.58
N LEU A 34 -15.54 -18.50 5.39
CA LEU A 34 -14.45 -17.64 5.85
C LEU A 34 -13.72 -17.01 4.64
N PRO A 35 -14.01 -15.74 4.32
CA PRO A 35 -13.32 -15.04 3.24
C PRO A 35 -11.81 -14.98 3.47
N TYR A 36 -11.04 -15.26 2.43
CA TYR A 36 -9.59 -15.17 2.39
C TYR A 36 -9.16 -13.85 1.74
N PRO A 37 -8.62 -12.89 2.51
CA PRO A 37 -8.28 -11.58 1.97
C PRO A 37 -7.20 -11.63 0.90
N ILE A 38 -7.49 -11.07 -0.28
CA ILE A 38 -6.52 -10.96 -1.39
C ILE A 38 -5.67 -9.69 -1.28
N ARG A 39 -6.15 -8.70 -0.52
CA ARG A 39 -5.47 -7.41 -0.36
C ARG A 39 -5.22 -7.08 1.10
N PHE A 40 -4.08 -6.46 1.35
CA PHE A 40 -3.66 -6.01 2.67
C PHE A 40 -3.24 -4.56 2.63
N TRP A 41 -3.31 -3.87 3.76
CA TRP A 41 -2.92 -2.48 3.87
C TRP A 41 -1.93 -2.26 5.01
N LYS A 42 -1.12 -1.21 4.86
CA LYS A 42 -0.25 -0.67 5.91
C LYS A 42 -0.41 0.84 5.97
N VAL A 43 -0.64 1.39 7.16
CA VAL A 43 -0.55 2.84 7.43
C VAL A 43 0.58 3.06 8.42
N ILE A 44 1.50 3.95 8.08
CA ILE A 44 2.70 4.21 8.88
C ILE A 44 2.72 5.68 9.25
N ALA A 45 2.90 5.96 10.54
CA ALA A 45 3.14 7.30 11.06
C ALA A 45 4.51 7.35 11.72
N ALA A 46 5.32 8.35 11.37
CA ALA A 46 6.69 8.47 11.84
C ALA A 46 7.12 9.94 11.94
N LEU A 47 8.22 10.17 12.65
CA LEU A 47 8.88 11.47 12.68
C LEU A 47 10.05 11.48 11.69
N ASP A 48 10.17 12.55 10.91
CA ASP A 48 11.33 12.80 10.06
C ASP A 48 12.57 13.19 10.90
N SER A 49 13.71 13.42 10.25
CA SER A 49 14.95 13.83 10.93
C SER A 49 14.88 15.20 11.61
N SER A 50 13.89 16.02 11.23
CA SER A 50 13.62 17.35 11.79
C SER A 50 12.57 17.30 12.91
N GLY A 51 11.99 16.13 13.21
CA GLY A 51 10.96 15.93 14.22
C GLY A 51 9.54 16.20 13.73
N ASN A 52 9.31 16.39 12.43
CA ASN A 52 7.96 16.59 11.89
C ASN A 52 7.26 15.24 11.69
N LEU A 53 5.97 15.19 12.01
CA LEU A 53 5.13 14.03 11.75
C LEU A 53 4.84 13.94 10.25
N PHE A 54 5.05 12.75 9.70
CA PHE A 54 4.54 12.37 8.38
C PHE A 54 3.83 11.02 8.47
N ALA A 55 2.90 10.78 7.55
CA ALA A 55 2.23 9.50 7.43
C ALA A 55 2.15 9.04 5.97
N THR A 56 2.13 7.74 5.74
CA THR A 56 1.99 7.16 4.40
C THR A 56 1.17 5.87 4.47
N ALA A 57 0.47 5.55 3.39
CA ALA A 57 -0.27 4.31 3.24
C ALA A 57 0.25 3.45 2.08
N PHE A 58 0.11 2.14 2.24
CA PHE A 58 0.41 1.15 1.23
C PHE A 58 -0.73 0.15 1.10
N LEU A 59 -1.05 -0.20 -0.13
CA LEU A 59 -1.92 -1.32 -0.48
C LEU A 59 -1.06 -2.42 -1.11
N LEU A 60 -1.23 -3.64 -0.63
CA LEU A 60 -0.54 -4.84 -1.08
C LEU A 60 -1.57 -5.78 -1.70
N ASP A 61 -1.25 -6.33 -2.86
CA ASP A 61 -2.12 -7.19 -3.65
C ASP A 61 -1.41 -8.51 -3.96
N GLN A 62 -2.02 -9.63 -3.58
CA GLN A 62 -1.52 -10.99 -3.81
C GLN A 62 -2.30 -11.78 -4.86
N THR A 63 -3.14 -11.14 -5.68
CA THR A 63 -3.94 -11.82 -6.71
C THR A 63 -3.08 -12.76 -7.57
N ALA A 64 -1.98 -12.25 -8.12
CA ALA A 64 -1.07 -13.03 -8.97
C ALA A 64 -0.39 -14.20 -8.24
N ILE A 65 -0.21 -14.11 -6.92
CA ILE A 65 0.35 -15.19 -6.11
C ILE A 65 -0.72 -16.28 -5.93
N VAL A 66 -1.93 -15.88 -5.52
CA VAL A 66 -3.05 -16.80 -5.29
C VAL A 66 -3.44 -17.50 -6.59
N ASP A 67 -3.45 -16.79 -7.72
CA ASP A 67 -3.68 -17.37 -9.04
C ASP A 67 -2.63 -18.42 -9.42
N HIS A 68 -1.38 -18.24 -9.00
CA HIS A 68 -0.27 -19.11 -9.38
C HIS A 68 -0.08 -20.30 -8.44
N PHE A 69 -0.19 -20.08 -7.12
CA PHE A 69 0.13 -21.06 -6.08
C PHE A 69 -1.11 -21.59 -5.33
N GLY A 70 -2.27 -20.97 -5.51
CA GLY A 70 -3.45 -21.21 -4.67
C GLY A 70 -3.31 -20.58 -3.28
N ILE A 71 -4.37 -20.72 -2.48
CA ILE A 71 -4.47 -20.17 -1.11
C ILE A 71 -3.66 -20.99 -0.09
N THR A 72 -3.22 -22.21 -0.44
CA THR A 72 -2.66 -23.21 0.48
C THR A 72 -1.13 -23.19 0.61
N GLU A 73 -0.40 -22.50 -0.26
CA GLU A 73 1.07 -22.45 -0.16
C GLU A 73 1.58 -21.16 0.49
N ALA A 74 2.66 -21.29 1.27
CA ALA A 74 3.38 -20.16 1.84
C ALA A 74 3.98 -19.31 0.72
N ALA A 75 3.25 -18.28 0.32
CA ALA A 75 3.68 -17.30 -0.66
C ALA A 75 5.04 -16.69 -0.30
N PRO A 76 5.95 -16.51 -1.26
CA PRO A 76 7.13 -15.67 -1.06
C PRO A 76 6.70 -14.26 -0.59
N ILE A 77 7.25 -13.80 0.54
CA ILE A 77 6.90 -12.52 1.19
C ILE A 77 7.12 -11.31 0.26
N ASP A 78 7.96 -11.46 -0.77
CA ASP A 78 8.34 -10.45 -1.75
C ASP A 78 7.47 -10.42 -3.02
N ALA A 79 6.47 -11.28 -3.14
CA ALA A 79 5.68 -11.39 -4.37
C ALA A 79 4.43 -10.49 -4.42
N PHE A 80 4.13 -9.72 -3.37
CA PHE A 80 2.99 -8.81 -3.36
C PHE A 80 3.25 -7.60 -4.26
N LYS A 81 2.31 -7.31 -5.18
CA LYS A 81 2.29 -6.00 -5.83
C LYS A 81 2.00 -4.95 -4.77
N THR A 82 2.90 -4.01 -4.59
CA THR A 82 2.78 -2.97 -3.56
C THR A 82 2.58 -1.61 -4.19
N TYR A 83 1.57 -0.88 -3.73
CA TYR A 83 1.26 0.47 -4.16
C TYR A 83 1.33 1.41 -2.96
N GLN A 84 2.01 2.54 -3.09
CA GLN A 84 1.77 3.67 -2.19
C GLN A 84 0.46 4.34 -2.63
N VAL A 85 -0.46 4.54 -1.69
CA VAL A 85 -1.79 5.10 -1.95
C VAL A 85 -2.06 6.25 -0.97
N PRO A 86 -2.99 7.18 -1.27
CA PRO A 86 -3.43 8.15 -0.28
C PRO A 86 -4.00 7.44 0.95
N ILE A 87 -3.77 7.97 2.15
CA ILE A 87 -4.35 7.44 3.39
C ILE A 87 -5.87 7.38 3.31
N THR A 88 -6.49 8.37 2.67
CA THR A 88 -7.94 8.42 2.42
C THR A 88 -8.45 7.22 1.63
N GLU A 89 -7.60 6.57 0.82
CA GLU A 89 -7.97 5.35 0.11
C GLU A 89 -8.08 4.15 1.06
N ILE A 90 -7.16 4.01 2.01
CA ILE A 90 -7.27 2.97 3.04
C ILE A 90 -8.48 3.25 3.95
N GLU A 91 -8.73 4.51 4.31
CA GLU A 91 -9.93 4.89 5.06
C GLU A 91 -11.21 4.51 4.30
N ARG A 92 -11.24 4.75 2.98
CA ARG A 92 -12.36 4.36 2.09
C ARG A 92 -12.55 2.85 2.02
N LEU A 93 -11.46 2.08 1.87
CA LEU A 93 -11.49 0.61 1.72
C LEU A 93 -11.85 -0.12 3.02
N THR A 94 -11.56 0.47 4.18
CA THR A 94 -11.68 -0.23 5.47
C THR A 94 -12.75 0.35 6.39
N GLY A 95 -13.21 1.57 6.14
CA GLY A 95 -14.05 2.34 7.05
C GLY A 95 -13.33 2.82 8.32
N LEU A 96 -12.03 2.56 8.46
CA LEU A 96 -11.22 3.06 9.56
C LEU A 96 -10.86 4.53 9.34
N ILE A 97 -10.61 5.25 10.43
CA ILE A 97 -10.11 6.63 10.41
C ILE A 97 -8.82 6.69 11.21
N PHE A 98 -7.78 7.28 10.62
CA PHE A 98 -6.45 7.35 11.24
C PHE A 98 -6.16 8.77 11.72
N THR A 99 -5.94 8.94 13.02
CA THR A 99 -5.72 10.26 13.63
C THR A 99 -4.48 10.29 14.52
N SER A 100 -3.88 11.48 14.67
CA SER A 100 -2.84 11.79 15.65
C SER A 100 -3.29 12.87 16.64
N GLY A 101 -2.52 13.06 17.71
CA GLY A 101 -2.81 14.07 18.74
C GLY A 101 -3.72 13.55 19.86
N PRO A 102 -4.11 14.44 20.79
CA PRO A 102 -4.92 14.07 21.95
C PRO A 102 -6.37 13.75 21.54
N ALA A 103 -7.04 12.88 22.30
CA ALA A 103 -8.40 12.41 22.01
C ALA A 103 -9.45 13.53 21.91
N ASN A 104 -9.22 14.68 22.53
CA ASN A 104 -10.12 15.83 22.48
C ASN A 104 -9.88 16.79 21.30
N ASN A 105 -8.82 16.56 20.52
CA ASN A 105 -8.51 17.33 19.31
C ASN A 105 -7.70 16.49 18.31
N PRO A 106 -8.29 15.39 17.79
CA PRO A 106 -7.59 14.53 16.85
C PRO A 106 -7.35 15.23 15.52
N GLN A 107 -6.16 15.05 14.95
CA GLN A 107 -5.79 15.52 13.61
C GLN A 107 -5.73 14.32 12.66
N PRO A 108 -6.37 14.37 11.47
CA PRO A 108 -6.33 13.25 10.53
C PRO A 108 -4.92 13.03 10.00
N LEU A 109 -4.47 11.78 9.94
CA LEU A 109 -3.15 11.44 9.38
C LEU A 109 -3.08 11.72 7.87
N SER A 110 -4.22 11.72 7.17
CA SER A 110 -4.30 12.15 5.77
C SER A 110 -3.90 13.61 5.54
N ALA A 111 -3.89 14.47 6.57
CA ALA A 111 -3.40 15.85 6.45
C ALA A 111 -1.87 15.96 6.38
N VAL A 112 -1.14 14.91 6.77
CA VAL A 112 0.34 14.83 6.73
C VAL A 112 0.81 13.73 5.77
N ASP A 113 -0.06 13.36 4.83
CA ASP A 113 0.22 12.41 3.76
C ASP A 113 0.88 13.13 2.56
N PRO A 114 2.07 12.69 2.09
CA PRO A 114 2.69 13.21 0.88
C PRO A 114 1.83 13.07 -0.40
N LEU A 115 0.84 12.18 -0.40
CA LEU A 115 -0.12 12.00 -1.51
C LEU A 115 -1.45 12.73 -1.30
N ALA A 116 -1.58 13.54 -0.23
CA ALA A 116 -2.75 14.38 -0.02
C ALA A 116 -2.92 15.38 -1.18
N GLY A 117 -4.06 15.32 -1.87
CA GLY A 117 -4.41 16.25 -2.96
C GLY A 117 -4.60 15.63 -4.34
N GLY A 118 -4.32 14.33 -4.50
CA GLY A 118 -4.65 13.59 -5.72
C GLY A 118 -3.72 13.89 -6.90
N THR A 119 -3.19 12.80 -7.49
CA THR A 119 -2.39 12.75 -8.71
C THR A 119 -0.96 13.32 -8.60
N PRO A 120 0.06 12.46 -8.46
CA PRO A 120 1.45 12.87 -8.64
C PRO A 120 1.65 13.38 -10.07
N PRO A 121 2.50 14.40 -10.31
CA PRO A 121 2.66 14.99 -11.63
C PRO A 121 3.08 13.92 -12.63
N ARG A 122 2.28 13.74 -13.69
CA ARG A 122 2.55 12.84 -14.82
C ARG A 122 3.99 13.06 -15.29
N ARG A 123 4.88 12.14 -14.94
CA ARG A 123 6.22 12.08 -15.52
C ARG A 123 6.00 11.80 -17.00
N ARG A 124 6.18 12.82 -17.86
CA ARG A 124 6.06 12.67 -19.33
C ARG A 124 6.92 11.47 -19.74
N ARG A 125 6.29 10.31 -19.97
CA ARG A 125 6.94 9.19 -20.65
C ARG A 125 7.38 9.76 -21.99
N ARG A 126 8.69 9.96 -22.16
CA ARG A 126 9.27 10.13 -23.50
C ARG A 126 8.86 8.88 -24.25
N ARG A 127 7.93 9.02 -25.21
CA ARG A 127 7.66 8.00 -26.21
C ARG A 127 9.01 7.63 -26.82
N ARG A 128 9.55 6.48 -26.44
CA ARG A 128 10.41 5.72 -27.34
C ARG A 128 9.44 4.83 -28.08
N ASP A 129 9.36 5.04 -29.39
CA ASP A 129 8.79 4.07 -30.31
C ASP A 129 9.45 2.72 -30.01
N PHE A 130 8.65 1.74 -29.62
CA PHE A 130 9.11 0.35 -29.55
C PHE A 130 7.99 -0.58 -30.00
N ASP A 131 8.47 -1.56 -30.75
CA ASP A 131 7.82 -2.39 -31.74
C ASP A 131 6.72 -3.31 -31.17
N GLU A 132 5.83 -3.69 -32.08
CA GLU A 132 4.64 -4.51 -31.90
C GLU A 132 4.99 -5.95 -31.48
N SER A 133 4.08 -6.58 -30.70
CA SER A 133 4.03 -8.02 -30.33
C SER A 133 4.43 -8.39 -28.89
N THR A 134 3.68 -7.91 -27.90
CA THR A 134 3.40 -8.68 -26.67
C THR A 134 1.95 -8.45 -26.26
N SER A 135 1.16 -9.51 -26.16
CA SER A 135 -0.24 -9.47 -25.71
C SER A 135 -0.38 -8.71 -24.38
N PRO A 136 -1.45 -7.93 -24.16
CA PRO A 136 -1.63 -7.19 -22.92
C PRO A 136 -2.09 -8.17 -21.84
N SER A 137 -1.16 -8.68 -21.05
CA SER A 137 -1.51 -9.33 -19.78
C SER A 137 -1.88 -8.22 -18.79
N THR A 138 -3.17 -7.90 -18.74
CA THR A 138 -3.92 -7.15 -17.74
C THR A 138 -3.10 -6.17 -16.89
N GLU A 139 -2.73 -5.03 -17.48
CA GLU A 139 -2.65 -3.79 -16.71
C GLU A 139 -4.10 -3.43 -16.34
N GLU A 140 -4.58 -3.97 -15.21
CA GLU A 140 -5.83 -3.54 -14.56
C GLU A 140 -5.88 -2.01 -14.48
N ASP A 141 -7.08 -1.43 -14.51
CA ASP A 141 -7.36 0.01 -14.35
C ASP A 141 -6.92 0.50 -12.95
N ILE A 142 -5.61 0.57 -12.73
CA ILE A 142 -5.00 1.07 -11.50
C ILE A 142 -5.27 2.59 -11.47
N PRO A 143 -5.91 3.11 -10.40
CA PRO A 143 -6.19 4.54 -10.31
C PRO A 143 -4.91 5.38 -10.43
N ASP A 144 -5.00 6.55 -11.08
CA ASP A 144 -3.87 7.49 -11.22
C ASP A 144 -3.26 7.93 -9.87
N SER A 145 -3.98 7.74 -8.76
CA SER A 145 -3.53 8.01 -7.39
C SER A 145 -2.62 6.93 -6.81
N TYR A 146 -2.56 5.74 -7.42
CA TYR A 146 -1.76 4.61 -6.95
C TYR A 146 -0.37 4.69 -7.54
N LEU A 147 0.62 4.67 -6.67
CA LEU A 147 2.03 4.68 -7.06
C LEU A 147 2.62 3.28 -6.90
N PRO A 148 2.84 2.53 -8.00
CA PRO A 148 3.46 1.22 -7.92
C PRO A 148 4.88 1.34 -7.38
N LEU A 149 5.23 0.46 -6.45
CA LEU A 149 6.58 0.33 -5.92
C LEU A 149 7.25 -0.88 -6.56
N GLU A 150 8.02 -0.64 -7.63
CA GLU A 150 8.81 -1.69 -8.28
C GLU A 150 10.03 -2.10 -7.44
N ASN A 151 10.53 -1.20 -6.60
CA ASN A 151 11.63 -1.46 -5.67
C ASN A 151 11.46 -0.64 -4.37
N PHE A 152 11.60 -1.27 -3.20
CA PHE A 152 11.41 -0.65 -1.88
C PHE A 152 12.39 0.50 -1.54
N THR A 153 13.33 0.83 -2.42
CA THR A 153 14.26 1.95 -2.30
C THR A 153 13.59 3.33 -2.43
N ASP A 154 12.39 3.41 -3.03
CA ASP A 154 11.71 4.68 -3.32
C ASP A 154 11.09 5.36 -2.10
N ILE A 155 10.92 4.64 -0.99
CA ILE A 155 10.34 5.16 0.26
C ILE A 155 11.24 6.24 0.90
N ARG A 156 12.55 6.21 0.63
CA ARG A 156 13.53 7.16 1.21
C ARG A 156 13.62 8.50 0.50
N THR A 157 13.14 8.62 -0.74
CA THR A 157 13.36 9.83 -1.56
C THR A 157 12.21 10.82 -1.48
N ARG A 158 11.13 10.47 -0.76
CA ARG A 158 9.89 11.25 -0.66
C ARG A 158 9.47 11.57 0.79
N ALA A 159 10.32 11.21 1.74
CA ALA A 159 10.25 11.63 3.15
C ALA A 159 11.30 12.71 3.40
#